data_AF-A0A397CEC5-F1
#
_entry.id   AF-A0A397CEC5-F1
#
_cell.length_a   1.000
_cell.length_b   1.000
_cell.length_c   1.000
_cell.angle_alpha   90.00
_cell.angle_beta   90.00
_cell.angle_gamma   90.00
#
_symmetry.space_group_name_H-M   'P 1'
#
loop_
_entity.id
_entity.type
_entity.pdbx_description
1 polymer ?
#
loop_
_entity_poly.entity_id
_entity_poly.type
_entity_poly.pdbx_seq_one_letter_code
_entity_poly.pdbx_strand_id
1 'polypeptide(L)'
;MTMQSKGDKTVWIKCGGKTKDRATAMFLANSNGDKLPMFLVLKTTASKVKSVVQENLTQRHGFGKQVWKQNRPDRSTKKVLLLWDDFSAHFTDEVVECARELNVVLEKVPPRFMWICQPADIAWIRPMKTRLRQLWIDLIRRQVRHHKHQATTFKLVPPSRATIVR
;
A
#
# COMPACT_ATOMS: atom_id res chain seq x y z
N MET A 1 -9.86 -14.54 15.10
CA MET A 1 -9.48 -15.68 14.21
C MET A 1 -9.25 -16.87 15.10
N THR A 2 -10.11 -17.88 15.01
CA THR A 2 -9.97 -19.11 15.78
C THR A 2 -9.17 -20.10 14.94
N MET A 3 -7.99 -20.48 15.41
CA MET A 3 -7.05 -21.29 14.61
C MET A 3 -7.23 -22.80 14.77
N GLN A 4 -8.19 -23.23 15.60
CA GLN A 4 -8.37 -24.62 16.01
C GLN A 4 -9.85 -25.03 16.02
N SER A 5 -10.07 -26.33 16.02
CA SER A 5 -11.37 -26.99 16.19
C SER A 5 -12.03 -26.56 17.50
N LYS A 6 -13.36 -26.58 17.53
CA LYS A 6 -14.12 -26.30 18.75
C LYS A 6 -13.71 -27.33 19.83
N GLY A 7 -13.14 -26.86 20.94
CA GLY A 7 -12.67 -27.71 22.07
C GLY A 7 -11.15 -27.78 22.27
N ASP A 8 -10.34 -27.27 21.35
CA ASP A 8 -8.88 -27.27 21.48
C ASP A 8 -8.35 -26.19 22.44
N LYS A 9 -7.23 -26.46 23.11
CA LYS A 9 -6.58 -25.52 24.06
C LYS A 9 -6.22 -24.20 23.36
N THR A 10 -6.69 -23.09 23.92
CA THR A 10 -6.36 -21.73 23.46
C THR A 10 -4.86 -21.48 23.54
N VAL A 11 -4.24 -21.18 22.39
CA VAL A 11 -2.82 -20.76 22.32
C VAL A 11 -2.77 -19.23 22.24
N TRP A 12 -2.18 -18.61 23.26
CA TRP A 12 -1.97 -17.17 23.31
C TRP A 12 -0.70 -16.80 22.54
N ILE A 13 -0.84 -15.96 21.51
CA ILE A 13 0.30 -15.39 20.79
C ILE A 13 0.59 -14.02 21.40
N LYS A 14 1.71 -13.89 22.11
CA LYS A 14 2.21 -12.57 22.53
C LYS A 14 2.86 -11.87 21.33
N CYS A 15 2.28 -10.76 20.89
CA CYS A 15 2.91 -9.89 19.89
C CYS A 15 4.10 -9.18 20.52
N GLY A 16 5.25 -9.17 19.83
CA GLY A 16 6.54 -8.72 20.35
C GLY A 16 6.72 -7.21 20.56
N GLY A 17 5.63 -6.45 20.82
CA GLY A 17 5.68 -5.03 21.20
C GLY A 17 6.26 -4.05 20.16
N LYS A 18 6.64 -4.53 18.96
CA LYS A 18 7.24 -3.68 17.92
C LYS A 18 6.22 -2.75 17.28
N THR A 19 6.62 -1.49 17.08
CA THR A 19 5.89 -0.49 16.32
C THR A 19 5.72 -0.92 14.86
N LYS A 20 4.58 -0.58 14.25
CA LYS A 20 4.31 -0.86 12.84
C LYS A 20 5.14 0.06 11.95
N ASP A 21 6.18 -0.47 11.30
CA ASP A 21 6.82 0.20 10.18
C ASP A 21 5.86 0.20 8.97
N ARG A 22 5.75 1.36 8.32
CA ARG A 22 4.86 1.57 7.17
C ARG A 22 5.69 1.98 5.97
N ALA A 23 5.47 1.31 4.85
CA ALA A 23 5.84 1.78 3.52
C ALA A 23 4.55 1.96 2.72
N THR A 24 4.46 3.05 1.96
CA THR A 24 3.33 3.30 1.07
C THR A 24 3.75 2.99 -0.35
N ALA A 25 2.94 2.23 -1.07
CA ALA A 25 3.11 1.99 -2.49
C ALA A 25 1.89 2.53 -3.22
N MET A 26 2.10 3.30 -4.29
CA MET A 26 1.05 3.76 -5.18
C MET A 26 1.00 2.85 -6.41
N PHE A 27 -0.20 2.35 -6.68
CA PHE A 27 -0.50 1.48 -7.82
C PHE A 27 -1.52 2.17 -8.71
N LEU A 28 -1.25 2.19 -10.02
CA LEU A 28 -2.12 2.77 -11.02
C LEU A 28 -2.21 1.82 -12.21
N ALA A 29 -3.34 1.82 -12.89
CA ALA A 29 -3.51 1.19 -14.20
C ALA A 29 -4.48 2.00 -15.04
N ASN A 30 -4.42 1.80 -16.35
CA ASN A 30 -5.40 2.35 -17.27
C ASN A 30 -6.65 1.45 -17.35
N SER A 31 -7.64 1.90 -18.11
CA SER A 31 -8.89 1.17 -18.37
C SER A 31 -8.70 -0.16 -19.11
N ASN A 32 -7.58 -0.34 -19.80
CA ASN A 32 -7.24 -1.59 -20.50
C ASN A 32 -6.67 -2.65 -19.55
N GLY A 33 -6.43 -2.30 -18.28
CA GLY A 33 -5.82 -3.17 -17.28
C GLY A 33 -4.30 -3.13 -17.27
N ASP A 34 -3.67 -2.26 -18.08
CA ASP A 34 -2.21 -2.11 -18.10
C ASP A 34 -1.75 -1.40 -16.82
N LYS A 35 -0.95 -2.12 -16.03
CA LYS A 35 -0.38 -1.58 -14.79
C LYS A 35 0.73 -0.59 -15.14
N LEU A 36 0.62 0.61 -14.59
CA LEU A 36 1.69 1.60 -14.63
C LEU A 36 2.78 1.23 -13.60
N PRO A 37 4.03 1.71 -13.80
CA PRO A 37 5.10 1.47 -12.84
C PRO A 37 4.69 1.83 -11.42
N MET A 38 4.96 0.92 -10.47
CA MET A 38 4.69 1.12 -9.05
C MET A 38 5.61 2.22 -8.51
N PHE A 39 5.05 3.10 -7.67
CA PHE A 39 5.82 4.12 -6.94
C PHE A 39 5.87 3.79 -5.46
N LEU A 40 7.07 3.72 -4.89
CA LEU A 40 7.26 3.51 -3.46
C LEU A 40 7.49 4.86 -2.77
N VAL A 41 6.54 5.24 -1.93
CA VAL A 41 6.66 6.38 -1.02
C VAL A 41 7.21 5.86 0.30
N LEU A 42 8.52 5.96 0.43
CA LEU A 42 9.25 5.62 1.65
C LEU A 42 9.42 6.88 2.50
N LYS A 43 9.18 6.76 3.81
CA LYS A 43 9.44 7.85 4.75
C LYS A 43 10.95 8.06 4.84
N THR A 44 11.48 9.04 4.10
CA THR A 44 12.89 9.45 4.21
C THR A 44 13.07 10.36 5.43
N THR A 45 14.19 10.21 6.11
CA THR A 45 14.61 11.19 7.13
C THR A 45 14.71 12.57 6.48
N ALA A 46 14.30 13.62 7.19
CA ALA A 46 14.39 14.98 6.68
C ALA A 46 15.80 15.27 6.18
N SER A 47 15.92 15.81 4.96
CA SER A 47 17.22 16.18 4.40
C SER A 47 17.85 17.28 5.25
N LYS A 48 19.15 17.16 5.53
CA LYS A 48 19.94 18.23 6.16
C LYS A 48 20.54 19.20 5.14
N VAL A 49 20.42 18.89 3.84
CA VAL A 49 20.98 19.70 2.76
C VAL A 49 20.02 20.84 2.45
N LYS A 50 20.43 22.09 2.74
CA LYS A 50 19.58 23.29 2.62
C LYS A 50 18.95 23.46 1.24
N SER A 51 19.70 23.19 0.15
CA SER A 51 19.16 23.28 -1.22
C SER A 51 18.03 22.29 -1.48
N VAL A 52 18.16 21.06 -0.98
CA VAL A 52 17.15 20.01 -1.10
C VAL A 52 15.93 20.31 -0.23
N VAL A 53 16.14 20.88 0.97
CA VAL A 53 15.03 21.33 1.84
C VAL A 53 14.25 22.45 1.17
N GLN A 54 14.94 23.45 0.61
CA GLN A 54 14.30 24.56 -0.08
C GLN A 54 13.52 24.09 -1.30
N GLU A 55 14.12 23.25 -2.15
CA GLU A 55 13.47 22.66 -3.32
C GLU A 55 12.25 21.81 -2.93
N ASN A 56 12.35 21.03 -1.85
CA ASN A 56 11.21 20.24 -1.35
C ASN A 56 10.06 21.12 -0.86
N LEU A 57 10.36 22.23 -0.19
CA LEU A 57 9.36 23.17 0.32
C LEU A 57 8.71 24.00 -0.81
N THR A 58 9.50 24.43 -1.80
CA THR A 58 9.03 25.31 -2.88
C THR A 58 8.45 24.56 -4.07
N GLN A 59 9.00 23.40 -4.44
CA GLN A 59 8.55 22.68 -5.64
C GLN A 59 7.79 21.41 -5.35
N ARG A 60 8.07 20.77 -4.20
CA ARG A 60 7.58 19.41 -3.96
C ARG A 60 6.45 19.33 -2.92
N HIS A 61 6.20 20.38 -2.14
CA HIS A 61 5.12 20.46 -1.14
C HIS A 61 4.98 19.20 -0.27
N GLY A 62 6.11 18.55 0.06
CA GLY A 62 6.13 17.30 0.84
C GLY A 62 6.09 15.98 0.03
N PHE A 63 6.00 16.02 -1.29
CA PHE A 63 6.08 14.86 -2.18
C PHE A 63 7.52 14.54 -2.62
N GLY A 64 7.81 13.28 -2.94
CA GLY A 64 9.12 12.85 -3.44
C GLY A 64 9.41 13.31 -4.86
N LYS A 65 10.69 13.29 -5.27
CA LYS A 65 11.18 13.73 -6.60
C LYS A 65 10.48 13.06 -7.81
N GLN A 66 9.81 11.94 -7.60
CA GLN A 66 9.02 11.28 -8.64
C GLN A 66 7.53 11.41 -8.32
N VAL A 67 6.91 12.42 -8.91
CA VAL A 67 5.46 12.44 -9.15
C VAL A 67 5.28 12.61 -10.65
N TRP A 68 4.88 11.49 -11.27
CA TRP A 68 4.54 11.32 -12.69
C TRP A 68 5.64 11.60 -13.73
N LYS A 69 5.71 10.77 -14.78
CA LYS A 69 6.45 11.16 -15.99
C LYS A 69 5.70 12.34 -16.60
N GLN A 70 6.32 13.52 -16.61
CA GLN A 70 5.77 14.74 -17.25
C GLN A 70 5.47 14.56 -18.75
N ASN A 71 6.02 13.53 -19.40
CA ASN A 71 5.96 13.35 -20.84
C ASN A 71 4.93 12.30 -21.26
N ARG A 72 3.64 12.61 -21.08
CA ARG A 72 2.61 11.95 -21.93
C ARG A 72 2.52 12.75 -23.24
N PRO A 73 2.86 12.18 -24.39
CA PRO A 73 2.95 12.94 -25.66
C PRO A 73 1.59 13.48 -26.13
N ASP A 74 0.50 12.88 -25.67
CA ASP A 74 -0.87 13.27 -25.98
C ASP A 74 -1.51 14.21 -24.94
N ARG A 75 -0.70 14.82 -24.05
CA ARG A 75 -1.20 15.71 -22.99
C ARG A 75 -2.11 16.81 -23.50
N SER A 76 -1.72 17.47 -24.59
CA SER A 76 -2.46 18.60 -25.15
C SER A 76 -3.78 18.21 -25.82
N THR A 77 -3.94 16.95 -26.21
CA THR A 77 -5.05 16.51 -27.08
C THR A 77 -6.01 15.55 -26.38
N LYS A 78 -5.55 14.77 -25.40
CA LYS A 78 -6.40 13.81 -24.68
C LYS A 78 -6.57 14.19 -23.22
N LYS A 79 -7.80 14.12 -22.74
CA LYS A 79 -8.12 14.16 -21.31
C LYS A 79 -8.05 12.77 -20.72
N VAL A 80 -7.51 12.66 -19.50
CA VAL A 80 -7.48 11.41 -18.73
C VAL A 80 -8.39 11.56 -17.52
N LEU A 81 -9.26 10.58 -17.28
CA LEU A 81 -10.03 10.48 -16.05
C LEU A 81 -9.24 9.68 -15.02
N LEU A 82 -8.95 10.29 -13.87
CA LEU A 82 -8.30 9.63 -12.74
C LEU A 82 -9.30 9.45 -11.60
N LEU A 83 -9.61 8.19 -11.30
CA LEU A 83 -10.43 7.81 -10.15
C LEU A 83 -9.54 7.67 -8.91
N TRP A 84 -9.80 8.49 -7.89
CA TRP A 84 -9.05 8.48 -6.63
C TRP A 84 -9.95 8.27 -5.41
N ASP A 85 -9.36 7.73 -4.34
CA ASP A 85 -10.05 7.63 -3.05
C ASP A 85 -10.24 9.03 -2.44
N ASP A 86 -11.22 9.17 -1.54
CA ASP A 86 -11.59 10.45 -0.90
C ASP A 86 -10.59 10.88 0.19
N PHE A 87 -9.32 10.47 0.12
CA PHE A 87 -8.30 10.99 1.01
C PHE A 87 -8.07 12.48 0.75
N SER A 88 -8.17 13.30 1.78
CA SER A 88 -8.17 14.76 1.63
C SER A 88 -6.92 15.31 0.92
N ALA A 89 -5.76 14.68 1.10
CA ALA A 89 -4.53 15.09 0.43
C ALA A 89 -4.54 14.89 -1.10
N HIS A 90 -5.50 14.14 -1.64
CA HIS A 90 -5.71 13.95 -3.08
C HIS A 90 -6.47 15.12 -3.74
N PHE A 91 -7.06 16.01 -2.95
CA PHE A 91 -7.95 17.07 -3.42
C PHE A 91 -7.60 18.43 -2.80
N THR A 92 -6.32 18.69 -2.52
CA THR A 92 -5.88 20.05 -2.20
C THR A 92 -5.89 20.91 -3.46
N ASP A 93 -5.97 22.24 -3.29
CA ASP A 93 -6.05 23.17 -4.42
C ASP A 93 -4.85 23.01 -5.36
N GLU A 94 -3.65 22.76 -4.82
CA GLU A 94 -2.44 22.53 -5.61
C GLU A 94 -2.53 21.25 -6.47
N VAL A 95 -3.15 20.20 -5.93
CA VAL A 95 -3.30 18.93 -6.64
C VAL A 95 -4.36 19.04 -7.74
N VAL A 96 -5.47 19.72 -7.45
CA VAL A 96 -6.54 19.98 -8.44
C VAL A 96 -6.01 20.83 -9.59
N GLU A 97 -5.22 21.87 -9.28
CA GLU A 97 -4.63 22.74 -10.28
C GLU A 97 -3.59 21.99 -11.14
N CYS A 98 -2.73 21.19 -10.52
CA CYS A 98 -1.79 20.32 -11.22
C CYS A 98 -2.51 19.34 -12.16
N ALA A 99 -3.62 18.75 -11.72
CA ALA A 99 -4.43 17.87 -12.57
C ALA A 99 -5.02 18.63 -13.78
N ARG A 100 -5.51 19.85 -13.57
CA ARG A 100 -6.02 20.72 -14.64
C ARG A 100 -4.94 21.02 -15.69
N GLU A 101 -3.75 21.43 -15.26
CA GLU A 101 -2.62 21.66 -16.16
C GLU A 101 -2.25 20.39 -16.94
N LEU A 102 -2.33 19.23 -16.28
CA LEU A 102 -2.05 17.93 -16.87
C LEU A 102 -3.18 17.43 -17.78
N ASN A 103 -4.28 18.17 -18.02
CA ASN A 103 -5.47 17.65 -18.72
C ASN A 103 -5.96 16.34 -18.09
N VAL A 104 -6.00 16.29 -16.76
CA VAL A 104 -6.54 15.18 -15.96
C VAL A 104 -7.81 15.67 -15.28
N VAL A 105 -8.87 14.88 -15.41
CA VAL A 105 -10.10 15.05 -14.64
C VAL A 105 -9.98 14.17 -13.40
N LEU A 106 -10.03 14.77 -12.20
CA LEU A 106 -10.03 14.03 -10.94
C LEU A 106 -11.47 13.72 -10.54
N GLU A 107 -11.75 12.45 -10.26
CA GLU A 107 -13.05 12.02 -9.76
C GLU A 107 -12.90 11.19 -8.50
N LYS A 108 -13.80 11.47 -7.54
CA LYS A 108 -13.82 10.77 -6.26
C LYS A 108 -14.59 9.47 -6.38
N VAL A 109 -13.98 8.39 -5.88
CA VAL A 109 -14.75 7.19 -5.56
C VAL A 109 -15.65 7.52 -4.36
N PRO A 110 -16.96 7.19 -4.40
CA PRO A 110 -17.87 7.48 -3.31
C PRO A 110 -17.34 7.02 -1.95
N PRO A 111 -17.31 7.91 -0.94
CA PRO A 111 -16.85 7.57 0.40
C PRO A 111 -17.67 6.40 0.95
N ARG A 112 -17.05 5.55 1.77
CA ARG A 112 -17.65 4.32 2.36
C ARG A 112 -17.92 3.17 1.39
N PHE A 113 -17.78 3.38 0.07
CA PHE A 113 -17.95 2.34 -0.94
C PHE A 113 -16.65 1.93 -1.64
N MET A 114 -15.48 2.36 -1.16
CA MET A 114 -14.16 2.05 -1.78
C MET A 114 -13.97 0.55 -2.04
N TRP A 115 -14.40 -0.31 -1.12
CA TRP A 115 -14.29 -1.77 -1.25
C TRP A 115 -15.12 -2.38 -2.39
N ILE A 116 -16.09 -1.63 -2.95
CA ILE A 116 -16.93 -2.01 -4.11
C ILE A 116 -16.61 -1.15 -5.34
N CYS A 117 -16.27 0.12 -5.14
CA CYS A 117 -16.24 1.11 -6.20
C CYS A 117 -14.83 1.51 -6.62
N GLN A 118 -13.79 1.12 -5.87
CA GLN A 118 -12.40 1.38 -6.25
C GLN A 118 -11.82 0.14 -6.97
N PRO A 119 -11.59 0.22 -8.30
CA PRO A 119 -11.20 -0.96 -9.09
C PRO A 119 -9.88 -1.58 -8.62
N ALA A 120 -8.89 -0.75 -8.25
CA ALA A 120 -7.61 -1.22 -7.74
C ALA A 120 -7.75 -2.01 -6.44
N ASP A 121 -8.66 -1.60 -5.56
CA ASP A 121 -8.90 -2.26 -4.28
C ASP A 121 -9.50 -3.65 -4.48
N ILE A 122 -10.45 -3.77 -5.40
CA ILE A 122 -11.11 -5.04 -5.72
C ILE A 122 -10.20 -5.97 -6.51
N ALA A 123 -9.58 -5.47 -7.58
CA ALA A 123 -8.86 -6.29 -8.54
C ALA A 123 -7.46 -6.69 -8.07
N TRP A 124 -6.79 -5.86 -7.26
CA TRP A 124 -5.40 -6.10 -6.86
C TRP A 124 -5.24 -6.20 -5.36
N ILE A 125 -5.68 -5.19 -4.61
CA ILE A 125 -5.38 -5.11 -3.17
C ILE A 125 -6.09 -6.19 -2.38
N ARG A 126 -7.37 -6.46 -2.66
CA ARG A 126 -8.15 -7.51 -1.99
C ARG A 126 -7.58 -8.90 -2.24
N PRO A 127 -7.30 -9.34 -3.50
CA PRO A 127 -6.62 -10.60 -3.76
C PRO A 127 -5.24 -10.68 -3.08
N MET A 128 -4.43 -9.62 -3.16
CA MET A 128 -3.12 -9.55 -2.52
C MET A 128 -3.22 -9.72 -1.00
N LYS A 129 -4.07 -8.93 -0.33
CA LYS A 129 -4.31 -9.02 1.13
C LYS A 129 -4.83 -10.39 1.52
N THR A 130 -5.71 -10.99 0.71
CA THR A 130 -6.26 -12.34 0.95
C THR A 130 -5.16 -13.38 0.89
N ARG A 131 -4.31 -13.33 -0.14
CA ARG A 131 -3.17 -14.25 -0.30
C ARG A 131 -2.15 -14.11 0.81
N LEU A 132 -1.76 -12.88 1.16
CA LEU A 132 -0.82 -12.62 2.26
C LEU A 132 -1.37 -13.12 3.60
N ARG A 133 -2.68 -12.91 3.83
CA ARG A 133 -3.35 -13.44 5.03
C ARG A 133 -3.33 -14.96 5.05
N GLN A 134 -3.60 -15.61 3.93
CA GLN A 134 -3.55 -17.07 3.83
C GLN A 134 -2.15 -17.61 4.13
N LEU A 135 -1.12 -17.03 3.51
CA LEU A 135 0.28 -17.39 3.75
C LEU A 135 0.67 -17.22 5.23
N TRP A 136 0.24 -16.12 5.85
CA TRP A 136 0.46 -15.86 7.27
C TRP A 136 -0.20 -16.91 8.17
N ILE A 137 -1.46 -17.26 7.88
CA ILE A 137 -2.19 -18.30 8.62
C ILE A 137 -1.49 -19.65 8.48
N ASP A 138 -1.10 -20.03 7.26
CA ASP A 138 -0.44 -21.31 7.00
C ASP A 138 0.94 -21.39 7.63
N LEU A 139 1.66 -20.27 7.72
CA LEU A 139 2.93 -20.17 8.43
C LEU A 139 2.72 -20.42 9.94
N ILE A 140 1.77 -19.70 10.57
CA ILE A 140 1.49 -19.85 12.00
C ILE A 140 1.06 -21.30 12.29
N ARG A 141 0.12 -21.85 11.50
CA ARG A 141 -0.36 -23.22 11.67
C ARG A 141 0.78 -24.24 11.59
N ARG A 142 1.70 -24.08 10.63
CA ARG A 142 2.87 -24.95 10.50
C ARG A 142 3.78 -24.88 11.72
N GLN A 143 4.10 -23.67 12.20
CA GLN A 143 4.99 -23.49 13.36
C GLN A 143 4.37 -24.04 14.65
N VAL A 144 3.08 -23.78 14.88
CA VAL A 144 2.36 -24.32 16.04
C VAL A 144 2.33 -25.85 16.02
N ARG A 145 2.08 -26.47 14.86
CA ARG A 145 2.11 -27.94 14.73
C ARG A 145 3.49 -28.52 15.05
N HIS A 146 4.57 -27.93 14.53
CA HIS A 146 5.93 -28.40 14.79
C HIS A 146 6.32 -28.27 16.26
N HIS A 147 5.81 -27.25 16.94
CA HIS A 147 6.13 -27.01 18.34
C HIS A 147 5.27 -27.82 19.32
N LYS A 148 4.16 -28.45 18.88
CA LYS A 148 3.19 -29.14 19.75
C LYS A 148 3.81 -30.25 20.62
N HIS A 149 4.96 -30.80 20.21
CA HIS A 149 5.68 -31.86 20.92
C HIS A 149 6.92 -31.36 21.69
N GLN A 150 7.16 -30.05 21.74
CA GLN A 150 8.30 -29.45 22.43
C GLN A 150 7.89 -29.00 23.84
N ALA A 151 8.75 -29.25 24.83
CA ALA A 151 8.53 -28.84 26.22
C ALA A 151 8.84 -27.35 26.48
N THR A 152 9.28 -26.61 25.45
CA THR A 152 9.69 -25.21 25.56
C THR A 152 8.54 -24.26 25.23
N THR A 153 8.69 -22.97 25.54
CA THR A 153 7.69 -21.95 25.18
C THR A 153 7.72 -21.64 23.69
N PHE A 154 6.53 -21.62 23.05
CA PHE A 154 6.41 -21.28 21.63
C PHE A 154 6.90 -19.85 21.34
N LYS A 155 7.80 -19.72 20.37
CA LYS A 155 8.25 -18.44 19.83
C LYS A 155 7.92 -18.38 18.34
N LEU A 156 7.06 -17.45 17.96
CA LEU A 156 6.70 -17.24 16.56
C LEU A 156 7.90 -16.69 15.78
N VAL A 157 8.27 -17.37 14.71
CA VAL A 157 9.31 -16.93 13.78
C VAL A 157 8.63 -16.18 12.62
N PRO A 158 8.98 -14.91 12.36
CA PRO A 158 8.41 -14.18 11.23
C PRO A 158 8.88 -14.74 9.87
N PRO A 159 8.12 -14.56 8.79
CA PRO A 159 8.56 -14.96 7.45
C PRO A 159 9.81 -14.18 7.04
N SER A 160 10.73 -14.87 6.38
CA SER A 160 11.90 -14.23 5.77
C SER A 160 11.55 -13.60 4.41
N ARG A 161 12.42 -12.75 3.87
CA ARG A 161 12.28 -12.23 2.49
C ARG A 161 12.09 -13.37 1.48
N ALA A 162 12.85 -14.45 1.61
CA ALA A 162 12.74 -15.63 0.74
C ALA A 162 11.38 -16.34 0.85
N THR A 163 10.65 -16.17 1.96
CA THR A 163 9.30 -16.72 2.14
C THR A 163 8.26 -15.89 1.38
N ILE A 164 8.49 -14.58 1.24
CA ILE A 164 7.54 -13.62 0.66
C ILE A 164 7.67 -13.53 -0.86
N VAL A 165 8.88 -13.71 -1.40
CA VAL A 165 9.18 -13.54 -2.85
C VAL A 165 8.87 -14.79 -3.69
N ARG A 166 8.34 -15.86 -3.08
CA ARG A 166 7.99 -17.12 -3.76
C ARG A 166 6.64 -17.09 -4.47
#